data_AF-K1VKN4-F1
#
_entry.id   AF-K1VKN4-F1
#
_cell.length_a   1.000
_cell.length_b   1.000
_cell.length_c   1.000
_cell.angle_alpha   90.00
_cell.angle_beta   90.00
_cell.angle_gamma   90.00
#
_symmetry.space_group_name_H-M   'P 1'
#
loop_
_entity.id
_entity.type
_entity.pdbx_description
1 polymer ?
#
loop_
_entity_poly.entity_id
_entity_poly.type
_entity_poly.pdbx_seq_one_letter_code
_entity_poly.pdbx_strand_id
1 'polypeptide(L)'
;MAEHPDPADPDTLTQHSVWHQGDFTLISSDNVVFKAPSRILLCVSDVLSDAAETSTGDKCVHFADPDIETSEVIERFLEFACQSDLKPEAKGNLDYCTDIGRFIAFLHKYECPRLLSYLELAVLKLLTRGVITVMDAFAIGSAADAPFLCVSALERGVYELKNDLHPPLVFGKMRPGRLLGSLSDGCPLDPATMSLAAGRITQSQHLWALNRVWSLCHDIPQTDEPQTDDEGYQCRPEATRLLQTIPEAFSLLLGTMVSASRSAGSSSTT
;
A
#
# COMPACT_ATOMS: atom_id res chain seq x y z
N MET A 1 -37.70 15.93 27.25
CA MET A 1 -36.57 15.27 27.93
C MET A 1 -36.08 14.21 26.96
N ALA A 2 -34.94 14.43 26.32
CA ALA A 2 -34.35 13.44 25.44
C ALA A 2 -33.60 12.45 26.33
N GLU A 3 -34.03 11.19 26.33
CA GLU A 3 -33.31 10.11 26.98
C GLU A 3 -31.94 10.00 26.33
N HIS A 4 -30.89 10.21 27.13
CA HIS A 4 -29.53 9.93 26.72
C HIS A 4 -29.44 8.40 26.57
N PRO A 5 -29.07 7.85 25.39
CA PRO A 5 -28.91 6.41 25.26
C PRO A 5 -27.88 5.93 26.28
N ASP A 6 -28.27 4.95 27.10
CA ASP A 6 -27.37 4.28 28.03
C ASP A 6 -26.15 3.76 27.24
N PRO A 7 -24.92 3.94 27.75
CA PRO A 7 -23.73 3.42 27.09
C PRO A 7 -23.91 1.91 26.93
N ALA A 8 -23.83 1.44 25.69
CA ALA A 8 -23.96 0.02 25.36
C ALA A 8 -23.02 -0.80 26.25
N ASP A 9 -23.55 -1.88 26.83
CA ASP A 9 -22.81 -2.78 27.72
C ASP A 9 -21.53 -3.25 27.00
N PRO A 10 -20.33 -2.91 27.50
CA PRO A 10 -19.06 -3.18 26.81
C PRO A 10 -18.81 -4.66 26.52
N ASP A 11 -19.65 -5.56 27.05
CA ASP A 11 -19.56 -7.01 26.86
C ASP A 11 -20.48 -7.55 25.74
N THR A 12 -21.20 -6.71 25.01
CA THR A 12 -22.09 -7.18 23.94
C THR A 12 -21.30 -7.57 22.68
N LEU A 13 -20.97 -8.85 22.56
CA LEU A 13 -20.38 -9.42 21.35
C LEU A 13 -21.35 -9.36 20.17
N THR A 14 -20.92 -8.78 19.05
CA THR A 14 -21.71 -8.70 17.81
C THR A 14 -21.23 -9.71 16.79
N GLN A 15 -22.10 -10.60 16.30
CA GLN A 15 -21.72 -11.57 15.27
C GLN A 15 -21.61 -10.89 13.90
N HIS A 16 -20.51 -11.11 13.17
CA HIS A 16 -20.33 -10.60 11.82
C HIS A 16 -21.36 -11.23 10.84
N SER A 17 -21.86 -10.42 9.90
CA SER A 17 -22.96 -10.81 8.98
C SER A 17 -22.55 -11.83 7.92
N VAL A 18 -21.31 -11.76 7.43
CA VAL A 18 -20.75 -12.67 6.41
C VAL A 18 -19.93 -13.81 7.04
N TRP A 19 -18.97 -13.47 7.90
CA TRP A 19 -18.05 -14.41 8.55
C TRP A 19 -18.66 -15.03 9.82
N HIS A 20 -19.65 -15.92 9.65
CA HIS A 20 -20.32 -16.60 10.76
C HIS A 20 -20.24 -18.14 10.68
N GLN A 21 -19.41 -18.68 9.79
CA GLN A 21 -19.20 -20.13 9.61
C GLN A 21 -17.71 -20.47 9.64
N GLY A 22 -17.34 -21.47 10.45
CA GLY A 22 -15.96 -21.91 10.59
C GLY A 22 -15.71 -22.59 11.93
N ASP A 23 -14.53 -23.19 12.05
CA ASP A 23 -14.03 -23.86 13.26
C ASP A 23 -13.02 -23.00 14.05
N PHE A 24 -12.73 -21.78 13.58
CA PHE A 24 -11.87 -20.82 14.25
C PHE A 24 -12.65 -19.54 14.56
N THR A 25 -12.60 -19.09 15.80
CA THR A 25 -13.25 -17.85 16.27
C THR A 25 -12.22 -16.74 16.43
N LEU A 26 -12.52 -15.59 15.84
CA LEU A 26 -11.73 -14.37 15.93
C LEU A 26 -12.62 -13.29 16.54
N ILE A 27 -12.18 -12.66 17.62
CA ILE A 27 -12.92 -11.59 18.29
C ILE A 27 -12.11 -10.31 18.16
N SER A 28 -12.58 -9.39 17.34
CA SER A 28 -11.95 -8.08 17.12
C SER A 28 -11.95 -7.20 18.38
N SER A 29 -11.11 -6.16 18.40
CA SER A 29 -11.00 -5.23 19.55
C SER A 29 -12.25 -4.36 19.77
N ASP A 30 -13.13 -4.27 18.76
CA ASP A 30 -14.45 -3.64 18.81
C ASP A 30 -15.59 -4.68 19.00
N ASN A 31 -15.26 -5.84 19.59
CA ASN A 31 -16.21 -6.88 20.02
C ASN A 31 -17.04 -7.52 18.89
N VAL A 32 -16.56 -7.48 17.64
CA VAL A 32 -17.15 -8.23 16.52
C VAL A 32 -16.55 -9.62 16.43
N VAL A 33 -17.41 -10.62 16.40
CA VAL A 33 -17.07 -12.04 16.32
C VAL A 33 -17.11 -12.51 14.87
N PHE A 34 -15.98 -13.04 14.40
CA PHE A 34 -15.84 -13.69 13.11
C PHE A 34 -15.63 -15.19 13.33
N LYS A 35 -16.30 -15.99 12.49
CA LYS A 35 -16.00 -17.43 12.36
C LYS A 35 -15.49 -17.69 10.96
N ALA A 36 -14.32 -18.32 10.89
CA ALA A 36 -13.64 -18.62 9.63
C ALA A 36 -13.04 -20.04 9.66
N PRO A 37 -12.83 -20.67 8.49
CA PRO A 37 -12.13 -21.96 8.42
C PRO A 37 -10.68 -21.82 8.88
N SER A 38 -10.28 -22.59 9.89
CA SER A 38 -8.93 -22.59 10.46
C SER A 38 -7.87 -22.84 9.39
N ARG A 39 -8.13 -23.72 8.42
CA ARG A 39 -7.23 -24.01 7.30
C ARG A 39 -6.72 -22.74 6.58
N ILE A 40 -7.55 -21.71 6.44
CA ILE A 40 -7.15 -20.47 5.76
C ILE A 40 -6.20 -19.69 6.68
N LEU A 41 -6.59 -19.49 7.94
CA LEU A 41 -5.83 -18.73 8.94
C LEU A 41 -4.44 -19.33 9.20
N LEU A 42 -4.38 -20.63 9.48
CA LEU A 42 -3.14 -21.36 9.75
C LEU A 42 -2.23 -21.46 8.52
N CYS A 43 -2.79 -21.26 7.32
CA CYS A 43 -2.01 -21.23 6.08
C CYS A 43 -1.43 -19.85 5.78
N VAL A 44 -1.95 -18.76 6.35
CA VAL A 44 -1.53 -17.40 5.99
C VAL A 44 -0.77 -16.67 7.08
N SER A 45 -0.92 -17.08 8.34
CA SER A 45 -0.29 -16.47 9.52
C SER A 45 0.42 -17.53 10.35
N ASP A 46 1.72 -17.31 10.57
CA ASP A 46 2.54 -18.21 11.38
C ASP A 46 2.19 -18.04 12.88
N VAL A 47 1.96 -16.80 13.33
CA VAL A 47 1.50 -16.48 14.70
C VAL A 47 0.17 -17.14 15.04
N LEU A 48 -0.81 -17.10 14.14
CA LEU A 48 -2.11 -17.77 14.36
C LEU A 48 -1.96 -19.29 14.31
N SER A 49 -1.01 -19.82 13.54
CA SER A 49 -0.68 -21.25 13.54
C SER A 49 -0.19 -21.69 14.91
N ASP A 50 0.83 -21.01 15.45
CA ASP A 50 1.42 -21.32 16.75
C ASP A 50 0.40 -21.15 17.90
N ALA A 51 -0.42 -20.10 17.84
CA ALA A 51 -1.50 -19.88 18.81
C ALA A 51 -2.53 -21.02 18.80
N ALA A 52 -2.82 -21.60 17.62
CA ALA A 52 -3.74 -22.72 17.51
C ALA A 52 -3.15 -24.02 18.06
N GLU A 53 -1.87 -24.28 17.82
CA GLU A 53 -1.17 -25.48 18.29
C GLU A 53 -1.02 -25.52 19.82
N THR A 54 -0.89 -24.36 20.45
CA THR A 54 -0.80 -24.24 21.91
C THR A 54 -2.17 -24.32 22.61
N SER A 55 -3.27 -24.16 21.87
CA SER A 55 -4.62 -24.24 22.42
C SER A 55 -5.10 -25.70 22.55
N THR A 56 -5.59 -26.08 23.73
CA THR A 56 -6.13 -27.44 24.00
C THR A 56 -7.66 -27.53 23.86
N GLY A 57 -8.31 -26.44 23.43
CA GLY A 57 -9.77 -26.32 23.37
C GLY A 57 -10.26 -25.66 22.07
N ASP A 58 -11.34 -24.90 22.18
CA ASP A 58 -11.89 -24.16 21.05
C ASP A 58 -10.86 -23.14 20.55
N LYS A 59 -10.61 -23.16 19.24
CA LYS A 59 -9.68 -22.23 18.58
C LYS A 59 -10.29 -20.83 18.59
N CYS A 60 -9.90 -20.02 19.56
CA CYS A 60 -10.42 -18.68 19.75
C CYS A 60 -9.27 -17.71 20.01
N VAL A 61 -9.22 -16.61 19.24
CA VAL A 61 -8.27 -15.52 19.45
C VAL A 61 -9.05 -14.23 19.70
N HIS A 62 -8.72 -13.54 20.78
CA HIS A 62 -9.23 -12.22 21.09
C HIS A 62 -8.14 -11.19 20.81
N PHE A 63 -8.48 -10.26 19.94
CA PHE A 63 -7.68 -9.12 19.55
C PHE A 63 -7.94 -7.94 20.49
N ALA A 64 -6.90 -7.21 20.87
CA ALA A 64 -6.96 -6.16 21.89
C ALA A 64 -6.51 -4.79 21.37
N ASP A 65 -5.90 -4.72 20.19
CA ASP A 65 -5.36 -3.50 19.62
C ASP A 65 -6.45 -2.71 18.88
N PRO A 66 -6.87 -1.53 19.38
CA PRO A 66 -7.94 -0.76 18.77
C PRO A 66 -7.51 -0.06 17.46
N ASP A 67 -6.21 0.01 17.16
CA ASP A 67 -5.72 0.74 16.00
C ASP A 67 -5.62 -0.15 14.75
N ILE A 68 -5.27 -1.43 14.94
CA ILE A 68 -4.99 -2.37 13.84
C ILE A 68 -5.73 -3.70 13.93
N GLU A 69 -6.42 -4.01 15.02
CA GLU A 69 -7.18 -5.26 15.17
C GLU A 69 -8.69 -5.04 15.29
N THR A 70 -9.18 -4.03 14.58
CA THR A 70 -10.61 -3.74 14.46
C THR A 70 -11.31 -4.73 13.53
N SER A 71 -12.64 -4.78 13.63
CA SER A 71 -13.50 -5.58 12.76
C SER A 71 -13.25 -5.30 11.27
N GLU A 72 -13.07 -4.05 10.86
CA GLU A 72 -12.80 -3.67 9.48
C GLU A 72 -11.46 -4.25 8.97
N VAL A 73 -10.40 -4.19 9.78
CA VAL A 73 -9.09 -4.73 9.39
C VAL A 73 -9.14 -6.26 9.31
N ILE A 74 -9.82 -6.90 10.26
CA ILE A 74 -10.00 -8.36 10.27
C ILE A 74 -10.87 -8.83 9.10
N GLU A 75 -11.95 -8.11 8.77
CA GLU A 75 -12.78 -8.40 7.60
C GLU A 75 -11.92 -8.32 6.32
N ARG A 76 -11.16 -7.23 6.16
CA ARG A 76 -10.26 -7.04 5.01
C ARG A 76 -9.20 -8.15 4.93
N PHE A 77 -8.64 -8.57 6.06
CA PHE A 77 -7.71 -9.71 6.14
C PHE A 77 -8.36 -11.01 5.66
N LEU A 78 -9.57 -11.32 6.13
CA LEU A 78 -10.28 -12.54 5.73
C LEU A 78 -10.68 -12.52 4.25
N GLU A 79 -11.18 -11.39 3.75
CA GLU A 79 -11.49 -11.21 2.32
C GLU A 79 -10.23 -11.42 1.48
N PHE A 80 -9.13 -10.77 1.85
CA PHE A 80 -7.88 -10.84 1.09
C PHE A 80 -7.25 -12.23 1.11
N ALA A 81 -7.28 -12.90 2.27
CA ALA A 81 -6.80 -14.28 2.40
C ALA A 81 -7.60 -15.28 1.55
N CYS A 82 -8.90 -15.02 1.35
CA CYS A 82 -9.77 -15.92 0.59
C CYS A 82 -9.80 -15.62 -0.92
N GLN A 83 -9.77 -14.34 -1.30
CA GLN A 83 -10.03 -13.89 -2.67
C GLN A 83 -8.78 -13.39 -3.39
N SER A 84 -7.72 -13.06 -2.63
CA SER A 84 -6.47 -12.47 -3.16
C SER A 84 -6.70 -11.23 -4.03
N ASP A 85 -7.78 -10.49 -3.78
CA ASP A 85 -8.11 -9.27 -4.51
C ASP A 85 -8.18 -8.10 -3.54
N LEU A 86 -7.40 -7.06 -3.85
CA LEU A 86 -7.46 -5.81 -3.12
C LEU A 86 -8.52 -4.94 -3.80
N LYS A 87 -9.64 -4.70 -3.11
CA LYS A 87 -10.68 -3.80 -3.60
C LYS A 87 -10.30 -2.38 -3.20
N PRO A 88 -9.79 -1.53 -4.12
CA PRO A 88 -9.61 -0.13 -3.79
C PRO A 88 -10.98 0.46 -3.53
N GLU A 89 -11.11 1.17 -2.42
CA GLU A 89 -12.28 1.99 -2.18
C GLU A 89 -12.39 3.06 -3.29
N ALA A 90 -13.60 3.56 -3.51
CA ALA A 90 -13.86 4.49 -4.61
C ALA A 90 -12.83 5.65 -4.59
N LYS A 91 -12.25 5.94 -5.76
CA LYS A 91 -11.20 6.97 -5.94
C LYS A 91 -11.59 8.27 -5.22
N GLY A 92 -10.72 8.74 -4.34
CA GLY A 92 -10.89 10.00 -3.61
C GLY A 92 -11.27 9.84 -2.14
N ASN A 93 -11.37 8.62 -1.62
CA ASN A 93 -11.40 8.46 -0.16
C ASN A 93 -10.01 8.77 0.41
N LEU A 94 -9.90 9.86 1.18
CA LEU A 94 -8.68 10.25 1.90
C LEU A 94 -8.17 9.12 2.82
N ASP A 95 -9.05 8.16 3.13
CA ASP A 95 -8.81 7.10 4.10
C ASP A 95 -8.10 5.86 3.52
N TYR A 96 -8.02 5.70 2.19
CA TYR A 96 -7.49 4.46 1.58
C TYR A 96 -6.07 4.10 2.05
N CYS A 97 -5.13 5.05 2.07
CA CYS A 97 -3.77 4.78 2.56
C CYS A 97 -3.75 4.49 4.07
N THR A 98 -4.62 5.13 4.86
CA THR A 98 -4.70 4.85 6.29
C THR A 98 -5.21 3.44 6.54
N ASP A 99 -6.24 3.02 5.82
CA ASP A 99 -6.85 1.69 5.99
C ASP A 99 -5.93 0.57 5.49
N ILE A 100 -5.26 0.78 4.35
CA ILE A 100 -4.20 -0.12 3.89
C ILE A 100 -3.02 -0.14 4.86
N GLY A 101 -2.65 1.01 5.44
CA GLY A 101 -1.59 1.09 6.45
C GLY A 101 -1.89 0.24 7.68
N ARG A 102 -3.10 0.32 8.23
CA ARG A 102 -3.55 -0.52 9.35
C ARG A 102 -3.55 -1.99 8.97
N PHE A 103 -4.01 -2.31 7.77
CA PHE A 103 -3.99 -3.68 7.25
C PHE A 103 -2.56 -4.23 7.14
N ILE A 104 -1.62 -3.47 6.60
CA ILE A 104 -0.20 -3.86 6.53
C ILE A 104 0.39 -4.06 7.93
N ALA A 105 0.09 -3.17 8.88
CA ALA A 105 0.54 -3.31 10.26
C ALA A 105 0.01 -4.59 10.91
N PHE A 106 -1.26 -4.94 10.66
CA PHE A 106 -1.83 -6.22 11.08
C PHE A 106 -1.09 -7.41 10.44
N LEU A 107 -0.82 -7.37 9.12
CA LEU A 107 -0.08 -8.44 8.43
C LEU A 107 1.34 -8.63 8.98
N HIS A 108 2.04 -7.55 9.36
CA HIS A 108 3.35 -7.66 10.02
C HIS A 108 3.24 -8.23 11.43
N LYS A 109 2.28 -7.75 12.24
CA LYS A 109 2.08 -8.22 13.63
C LYS A 109 1.79 -9.71 13.72
N TYR A 110 1.02 -10.24 12.76
CA TYR A 110 0.63 -11.63 12.71
C TYR A 110 1.50 -12.49 11.77
N GLU A 111 2.65 -11.96 11.36
CA GLU A 111 3.63 -12.63 10.50
C GLU A 111 2.97 -13.33 9.30
N CYS A 112 2.41 -12.51 8.40
CA CYS A 112 1.70 -12.96 7.22
C CYS A 112 2.51 -12.72 5.92
N PRO A 113 3.72 -13.29 5.75
CA PRO A 113 4.61 -12.94 4.64
C PRO A 113 4.00 -13.27 3.27
N ARG A 114 3.22 -14.35 3.17
CA ARG A 114 2.52 -14.74 1.95
C ARG A 114 1.51 -13.69 1.50
N LEU A 115 0.75 -13.13 2.44
CA LEU A 115 -0.22 -12.09 2.13
C LEU A 115 0.47 -10.76 1.81
N LEU A 116 1.59 -10.44 2.44
CA LEU A 116 2.40 -9.26 2.07
C LEU A 116 2.89 -9.37 0.60
N SER A 117 3.37 -10.54 0.16
CA SER A 117 3.74 -10.75 -1.25
C SER A 117 2.55 -10.65 -2.20
N TYR A 118 1.38 -11.16 -1.81
CA TYR A 118 0.16 -10.99 -2.62
C TYR A 118 -0.32 -9.54 -2.66
N LEU A 119 -0.17 -8.79 -1.56
CA LEU A 119 -0.50 -7.38 -1.50
C LEU A 119 0.36 -6.60 -2.49
N GLU A 120 1.67 -6.86 -2.53
CA GLU A 120 2.58 -6.27 -3.51
C GLU A 120 2.08 -6.49 -4.95
N LEU A 121 1.75 -7.73 -5.32
CA LEU A 121 1.22 -8.05 -6.66
C LEU A 121 -0.11 -7.35 -6.94
N ALA A 122 -1.01 -7.30 -5.96
CA ALA A 122 -2.30 -6.62 -6.09
C ALA A 122 -2.11 -5.12 -6.32
N VAL A 123 -1.22 -4.47 -5.58
CA VAL A 123 -0.93 -3.03 -5.71
C VAL A 123 -0.27 -2.73 -7.05
N LEU A 124 0.68 -3.56 -7.52
CA LEU A 124 1.28 -3.44 -8.86
C LEU A 124 0.22 -3.51 -9.98
N LYS A 125 -0.74 -4.44 -9.86
CA LYS A 125 -1.87 -4.57 -10.78
C LYS A 125 -2.76 -3.32 -10.76
N LEU A 126 -3.03 -2.74 -9.59
CA LEU A 126 -3.81 -1.51 -9.46
C LEU A 126 -3.07 -0.29 -10.03
N LEU A 127 -1.76 -0.18 -9.78
CA LEU A 127 -0.90 0.88 -10.31
C LEU A 127 -0.85 0.81 -11.84
N THR A 128 -0.63 -0.38 -12.41
CA THR A 128 -0.57 -0.58 -13.87
C THR A 128 -1.88 -0.21 -14.56
N ARG A 129 -3.02 -0.42 -13.89
CA ARG A 129 -4.36 -0.04 -14.37
C ARG A 129 -4.70 1.43 -14.16
N GLY A 130 -3.80 2.20 -13.52
CA GLY A 130 -4.05 3.60 -13.14
C GLY A 130 -5.24 3.75 -12.18
N VAL A 131 -5.48 2.74 -11.33
CA VAL A 131 -6.57 2.78 -10.34
C VAL A 131 -6.13 3.59 -9.13
N ILE A 132 -4.93 3.35 -8.63
CA ILE A 132 -4.26 4.12 -7.57
C ILE A 132 -3.20 5.06 -8.16
N THR A 133 -2.78 6.06 -7.40
CA THR A 133 -1.71 6.97 -7.83
C THR A 133 -0.32 6.36 -7.61
N VAL A 134 0.70 6.95 -8.25
CA VAL A 134 2.10 6.61 -8.01
C VAL A 134 2.47 6.80 -6.54
N MET A 135 1.99 7.88 -5.93
CA MET A 135 2.27 8.22 -4.53
C MET A 135 1.63 7.23 -3.56
N ASP A 136 0.40 6.79 -3.83
CA ASP A 136 -0.25 5.75 -3.01
C ASP A 136 0.52 4.43 -3.12
N ALA A 137 0.88 4.01 -4.35
CA ALA A 137 1.63 2.78 -4.56
C ALA A 137 3.01 2.82 -3.88
N PHE A 138 3.70 3.97 -3.93
CA PHE A 138 4.97 4.17 -3.25
C PHE A 138 4.82 4.10 -1.73
N ALA A 139 3.83 4.78 -1.16
CA ALA A 139 3.57 4.78 0.27
C ALA A 139 3.19 3.38 0.78
N ILE A 140 2.37 2.64 0.03
CA ILE A 140 1.99 1.26 0.33
C ILE A 140 3.21 0.33 0.27
N GLY A 141 4.01 0.42 -0.80
CA GLY A 141 5.24 -0.36 -0.93
C GLY A 141 6.22 -0.06 0.20
N SER A 142 6.30 1.21 0.60
CA SER A 142 7.14 1.62 1.71
C SER A 142 6.64 1.06 3.03
N ALA A 143 5.33 1.06 3.28
CA ALA A 143 4.75 0.55 4.52
C ALA A 143 4.92 -0.97 4.65
N ALA A 144 4.79 -1.69 3.52
CA ALA A 144 4.90 -3.14 3.45
C ALA A 144 6.34 -3.68 3.39
N ASP A 145 7.34 -2.81 3.54
CA ASP A 145 8.77 -3.14 3.34
C ASP A 145 9.04 -3.83 1.99
N ALA A 146 8.35 -3.37 0.94
CA ALA A 146 8.38 -3.91 -0.41
C ALA A 146 9.14 -2.95 -1.36
N PRO A 147 10.49 -3.01 -1.40
CA PRO A 147 11.28 -2.08 -2.20
C PRO A 147 11.00 -2.19 -3.69
N PHE A 148 10.68 -3.39 -4.20
CA PHE A 148 10.37 -3.59 -5.62
C PHE A 148 9.10 -2.85 -6.04
N LEU A 149 8.06 -2.85 -5.20
CA LEU A 149 6.89 -2.02 -5.40
C LEU A 149 7.21 -0.52 -5.37
N CYS A 150 8.07 -0.06 -4.45
CA CYS A 150 8.53 1.33 -4.42
C CYS A 150 9.24 1.74 -5.72
N VAL A 151 10.14 0.88 -6.20
CA VAL A 151 10.85 1.07 -7.49
C VAL A 151 9.84 1.19 -8.62
N SER A 152 8.93 0.21 -8.72
CA SER A 152 7.94 0.14 -9.78
C SER A 152 7.02 1.38 -9.81
N ALA A 153 6.66 1.89 -8.63
CA ALA A 153 5.91 3.13 -8.49
C ALA A 153 6.70 4.34 -9.03
N LEU A 154 7.96 4.50 -8.61
CA LEU A 154 8.80 5.61 -9.06
C LEU A 154 9.09 5.55 -10.56
N GLU A 155 9.41 4.37 -11.10
CA GLU A 155 9.58 4.15 -12.54
C GLU A 155 8.32 4.52 -13.33
N ARG A 156 7.15 4.15 -12.80
CA ARG A 156 5.86 4.52 -13.39
C ARG A 156 5.66 6.03 -13.40
N GLY A 157 5.98 6.74 -12.31
CA GLY A 157 5.87 8.20 -12.26
C GLY A 157 6.83 8.90 -13.21
N VAL A 158 8.06 8.40 -13.36
CA VAL A 158 9.04 8.92 -14.34
C VAL A 158 8.53 8.68 -15.76
N TYR A 159 7.92 7.52 -16.02
CA TYR A 159 7.29 7.23 -17.31
C TYR A 159 6.11 8.17 -17.60
N GLU A 160 5.22 8.41 -16.63
CA GLU A 160 4.09 9.33 -16.79
C GLU A 160 4.56 10.76 -17.11
N LEU A 161 5.56 11.27 -16.38
CA LEU A 161 6.14 12.59 -16.65
C LEU A 161 6.70 12.73 -18.07
N LYS A 162 7.32 11.67 -18.60
CA LYS A 162 7.86 11.67 -19.98
C LYS A 162 6.76 11.66 -21.04
N ASN A 163 5.65 10.96 -20.77
CA ASN A 163 4.57 10.81 -21.75
C ASN A 163 3.54 11.92 -21.67
N ASP A 164 3.40 12.63 -20.55
CA ASP A 164 2.53 13.82 -20.48
C ASP A 164 3.06 14.99 -21.33
N LEU A 165 4.33 14.95 -21.74
CA LEU A 165 4.89 15.83 -22.79
C LEU A 165 4.32 15.52 -24.20
N HIS A 166 3.66 14.37 -24.39
CA HIS A 166 2.91 14.02 -25.59
C HIS A 166 1.66 13.24 -25.20
N PRO A 167 0.54 13.90 -24.86
CA PRO A 167 -0.67 13.17 -24.50
C PRO A 167 -1.00 12.21 -25.65
N PRO A 168 -0.97 10.88 -25.42
CA PRO A 168 -1.41 9.98 -26.45
C PRO A 168 -2.87 10.33 -26.70
N LEU A 169 -3.17 10.72 -27.93
CA LEU A 169 -4.52 10.90 -28.45
C LEU A 169 -5.23 9.54 -28.41
N VAL A 170 -5.49 9.01 -27.22
CA VAL A 170 -6.40 7.89 -27.01
C VAL A 170 -7.80 8.48 -27.16
N PHE A 171 -8.17 8.67 -28.44
CA PHE A 171 -9.53 8.84 -28.92
C PHE A 171 -10.34 7.60 -28.50
N GLY A 172 -10.82 7.59 -27.26
CA GLY A 172 -11.45 6.40 -26.72
C GLY A 172 -12.07 6.62 -25.37
N LYS A 173 -13.06 7.52 -25.32
CA LYS A 173 -13.87 7.90 -24.15
C LYS A 173 -13.15 8.83 -23.17
N MET A 174 -13.23 10.13 -23.47
CA MET A 174 -13.30 11.17 -22.44
C MET A 174 -14.19 10.65 -21.30
N ARG A 175 -13.63 10.52 -20.09
CA ARG A 175 -14.43 10.25 -18.89
C ARG A 175 -15.30 11.50 -18.65
N PRO A 176 -16.63 11.44 -18.81
CA PRO A 176 -17.49 12.59 -18.53
C PRO A 176 -17.42 12.83 -17.03
N GLY A 177 -16.79 13.93 -16.61
CA GLY A 177 -16.55 14.26 -15.21
C GLY A 177 -15.22 14.96 -14.91
N ARG A 178 -14.25 14.99 -15.83
CA ARG A 178 -13.02 15.81 -15.71
C ARG A 178 -13.18 17.23 -16.28
N LEU A 179 -14.34 17.87 -16.06
CA LEU A 179 -14.56 19.27 -16.41
C LEU A 179 -14.66 20.07 -15.11
N LEU A 180 -13.81 21.10 -15.03
CA LEU A 180 -13.57 22.05 -13.93
C LEU A 180 -12.42 21.69 -12.95
N GLY A 181 -11.20 22.02 -13.38
CA GLY A 181 -10.24 22.75 -12.52
C GLY A 181 -9.63 22.05 -11.31
N SER A 182 -9.01 20.87 -11.47
CA SER A 182 -8.09 20.38 -10.42
C SER A 182 -6.79 21.16 -10.51
N LEU A 183 -6.55 22.05 -9.54
CA LEU A 183 -5.37 22.91 -9.35
C LEU A 183 -4.06 22.14 -9.06
N SER A 184 -3.92 20.93 -9.56
CA SER A 184 -2.74 20.09 -9.35
C SER A 184 -2.27 19.50 -10.67
N ASP A 185 -1.84 20.35 -11.61
CA ASP A 185 -0.83 19.96 -12.62
C ASP A 185 0.55 19.76 -11.94
N GLY A 186 0.55 19.19 -10.73
CA GLY A 186 1.74 18.90 -9.96
C GLY A 186 2.40 17.67 -10.54
N CYS A 187 3.74 17.65 -10.52
CA CYS A 187 4.51 16.47 -10.88
C CYS A 187 4.00 15.27 -10.06
N PRO A 188 3.68 14.11 -10.67
CA PRO A 188 3.13 12.95 -9.96
C PRO A 188 4.09 12.36 -8.92
N LEU A 189 5.34 12.84 -8.91
CA LEU A 189 6.41 12.46 -7.99
C LEU A 189 6.73 13.55 -6.96
N ASP A 190 5.97 14.66 -6.93
CA ASP A 190 6.19 15.73 -5.97
C ASP A 190 5.81 15.28 -4.55
N PRO A 191 6.77 15.18 -3.61
CA PRO A 191 6.47 14.82 -2.23
C PRO A 191 5.45 15.75 -1.57
N ALA A 192 5.36 17.01 -1.99
CA ALA A 192 4.38 17.97 -1.48
C ALA A 192 2.93 17.65 -1.91
N THR A 193 2.76 16.85 -2.96
CA THR A 193 1.44 16.36 -3.41
C THR A 193 1.02 15.05 -2.71
N MET A 194 1.91 14.46 -1.91
CA MET A 194 1.60 13.26 -1.13
C MET A 194 0.47 13.56 -0.13
N SER A 195 -0.57 12.72 -0.11
CA SER A 195 -1.61 12.84 0.89
C SER A 195 -1.04 12.65 2.31
N LEU A 196 -1.63 13.30 3.31
CA LEU A 196 -1.19 13.11 4.70
C LEU A 196 -1.26 11.64 5.15
N ALA A 197 -2.26 10.90 4.66
CA ALA A 197 -2.41 9.47 4.92
C ALA A 197 -1.24 8.67 4.32
N ALA A 198 -0.88 8.92 3.05
CA ALA A 198 0.28 8.30 2.41
C ALA A 198 1.59 8.66 3.12
N GLY A 199 1.77 9.93 3.51
CA GLY A 199 2.95 10.39 4.24
C GLY A 199 3.12 9.73 5.60
N ARG A 200 2.02 9.45 6.32
CA ARG A 200 2.06 8.78 7.63
C ARG A 200 2.51 7.33 7.57
N ILE A 201 2.11 6.60 6.53
CA ILE A 201 2.47 5.18 6.38
C ILE A 201 3.84 5.00 5.70
N THR A 202 4.35 6.04 5.04
CA THR A 202 5.65 5.99 4.37
C THR A 202 6.77 6.00 5.40
N GLN A 203 7.61 4.97 5.34
CA GLN A 203 8.81 4.86 6.18
C GLN A 203 9.82 5.93 5.78
N SER A 204 10.39 6.62 6.77
CA SER A 204 11.35 7.72 6.57
C SER A 204 12.57 7.30 5.75
N GLN A 205 13.01 6.05 5.89
CA GLN A 205 14.11 5.45 5.13
C GLN A 205 13.84 5.28 3.64
N HIS A 206 12.61 5.46 3.16
CA HIS A 206 12.30 5.44 1.72
C HIS A 206 12.08 6.84 1.15
N LEU A 207 11.76 7.84 1.99
CA LEU A 207 11.52 9.21 1.54
C LEU A 207 12.72 9.84 0.83
N TRP A 208 13.95 9.47 1.16
CA TRP A 208 15.13 9.97 0.45
C TRP A 208 15.11 9.57 -1.03
N ALA A 209 14.60 8.37 -1.35
CA ALA A 209 14.56 7.84 -2.72
C ALA A 209 13.58 8.65 -3.57
N LEU A 210 12.38 8.88 -3.02
CA LEU A 210 11.38 9.74 -3.61
C LEU A 210 11.93 11.15 -3.86
N ASN A 211 12.51 11.78 -2.83
CA ASN A 211 13.11 13.12 -2.97
C ASN A 211 14.23 13.16 -4.01
N ARG A 212 15.05 12.10 -4.09
CA ARG A 212 16.13 12.00 -5.07
C ARG A 212 15.57 11.93 -6.49
N VAL A 213 14.59 11.07 -6.74
CA VAL A 213 13.95 10.96 -8.06
C VAL A 213 13.24 12.28 -8.41
N TRP A 214 12.55 12.91 -7.47
CA TRP A 214 11.88 14.18 -7.66
C TRP A 214 12.83 15.33 -8.03
N SER A 215 13.96 15.48 -7.31
CA SER A 215 15.01 16.46 -7.62
C SER A 215 15.58 16.23 -9.02
N LEU A 216 15.85 14.98 -9.37
CA LEU A 216 16.34 14.59 -10.68
C LEU A 216 15.37 14.91 -11.82
N CYS A 217 14.06 14.88 -11.55
CA CYS A 217 13.04 15.31 -12.51
C CYS A 217 12.97 16.83 -12.69
N HIS A 218 13.33 17.62 -11.65
CA HIS A 218 13.34 19.09 -11.70
C HIS A 218 14.58 19.65 -12.39
N ASP A 219 15.73 18.99 -12.22
CA ASP A 219 16.99 19.43 -12.79
C ASP A 219 17.09 19.22 -14.31
N ILE A 220 16.08 18.60 -14.94
CA ILE A 220 15.99 18.46 -16.39
C ILE A 220 15.82 19.86 -16.98
N PRO A 221 16.83 20.42 -17.68
CA PRO A 221 16.70 21.72 -18.30
C PRO A 221 15.46 21.73 -19.19
N GLN A 222 14.62 22.75 -19.00
CA GLN A 222 13.64 23.11 -20.02
C GLN A 222 14.42 23.74 -21.18
N THR A 223 15.19 22.93 -21.92
CA THR A 223 15.76 23.37 -23.17
C THR A 223 14.61 23.60 -24.14
N ASP A 224 14.47 24.88 -24.50
CA ASP A 224 13.58 25.32 -25.56
C ASP A 224 14.01 24.67 -26.88
N GLU A 225 13.01 24.14 -27.57
CA GLU A 225 13.05 23.42 -28.85
C GLU A 225 13.42 21.92 -28.81
N PRO A 226 12.44 21.02 -29.02
CA PRO A 226 12.71 19.62 -29.26
C PRO A 226 13.47 19.47 -30.60
N GLN A 227 14.74 19.08 -30.54
CA GLN A 227 15.46 18.62 -31.72
C GLN A 227 14.82 17.30 -32.18
N THR A 228 14.13 17.34 -33.32
CA THR A 228 13.72 16.13 -34.04
C THR A 228 14.96 15.47 -34.60
N ASP A 229 15.15 14.19 -34.31
CA ASP A 229 16.10 13.37 -35.06
C ASP A 229 15.60 13.18 -36.51
N ASP A 230 16.48 12.70 -37.40
CA ASP A 230 16.15 12.47 -38.82
C ASP A 230 15.01 11.44 -39.02
N GLU A 231 14.62 10.69 -37.98
CA GLU A 231 13.49 9.74 -38.00
C GLU A 231 12.18 10.32 -37.42
N GLY A 232 12.19 11.57 -36.96
CA GLY A 232 11.02 12.25 -36.42
C GLY A 232 10.62 11.80 -35.00
N TYR A 233 11.48 11.05 -34.30
CA TYR A 233 11.28 10.67 -32.91
C TYR A 233 11.93 11.69 -31.97
N GLN A 234 11.11 12.37 -31.18
CA GLN A 234 11.61 13.26 -30.12
C GLN A 234 11.99 12.42 -28.90
N CYS A 235 13.25 11.98 -28.82
CA CYS A 235 13.77 11.29 -27.65
C CYS A 235 14.73 12.21 -26.88
N ARG A 236 14.35 12.66 -25.67
CA ARG A 236 15.24 13.47 -24.80
C ARG A 236 16.35 12.58 -24.22
N PRO A 237 17.65 12.80 -24.54
CA PRO A 237 18.76 11.93 -24.09
C PRO A 237 18.93 11.87 -22.56
N GLU A 238 18.53 12.93 -21.85
CA GLU A 238 18.69 13.05 -20.39
C GLU A 238 17.74 12.15 -19.61
N ALA A 239 16.56 11.89 -20.16
CA ALA A 239 15.58 10.97 -19.60
C ALA A 239 16.11 9.52 -19.52
N THR A 240 16.98 9.13 -20.44
CA THR A 240 17.61 7.80 -20.46
C THR A 240 18.72 7.68 -19.43
N ARG A 241 19.46 8.78 -19.16
CA ARG A 241 20.46 8.83 -18.07
C ARG A 241 19.82 8.70 -16.69
N LEU A 242 18.64 9.29 -16.48
CA LEU A 242 17.90 9.15 -15.23
C LEU A 242 17.56 7.69 -14.90
N LEU A 243 17.12 6.94 -15.92
CA LEU A 243 16.85 5.50 -15.79
C LEU A 243 18.12 4.66 -15.61
N GLN A 244 19.31 5.18 -15.89
CA GLN A 244 20.58 4.52 -15.58
C GLN A 244 21.07 4.83 -14.16
N THR A 245 20.79 6.04 -13.66
CA THR A 245 21.07 6.40 -12.26
C THR A 245 20.07 5.83 -11.26
N ILE A 246 18.87 5.50 -11.72
CA ILE A 246 17.81 4.84 -10.94
C ILE A 246 18.35 3.51 -10.38
N PRO A 247 18.83 2.55 -11.19
CA PRO A 247 19.45 1.31 -10.71
C PRO A 247 20.60 1.52 -9.71
N GLU A 248 21.40 2.58 -9.85
CA GLU A 248 22.49 2.88 -8.90
C GLU A 248 21.94 3.37 -7.56
N ALA A 249 21.00 4.33 -7.59
CA ALA A 249 20.29 4.78 -6.40
C ALA A 249 19.52 3.62 -5.75
N PHE A 250 18.92 2.73 -6.54
CA PHE A 250 18.22 1.55 -6.07
C PHE A 250 19.16 0.47 -5.54
N SER A 251 20.35 0.30 -6.12
CA SER A 251 21.37 -0.60 -5.58
C SER A 251 21.86 -0.10 -4.22
N LEU A 252 21.98 1.21 -4.04
CA LEU A 252 22.23 1.83 -2.74
C LEU A 252 21.04 1.61 -1.79
N LEU A 253 19.80 1.76 -2.26
CA LEU A 253 18.59 1.51 -1.47
C LEU A 253 18.51 0.06 -0.98
N LEU A 254 18.61 -0.90 -1.88
CA LEU A 254 18.69 -2.33 -1.57
C LEU A 254 19.87 -2.64 -0.64
N GLY A 255 21.04 -2.03 -0.87
CA GLY A 255 22.21 -2.18 0.00
C GLY A 255 21.98 -1.66 1.42
N THR A 256 21.33 -0.50 1.56
CA THR A 256 20.99 0.09 2.86
C THR A 256 19.91 -0.71 3.59
N MET A 257 18.88 -1.19 2.88
CA MET A 257 17.80 -1.99 3.47
C MET A 257 18.31 -3.35 3.95
N VAL A 258 19.10 -4.05 3.12
CA VAL A 258 19.72 -5.32 3.54
C VAL A 258 20.62 -5.14 4.76
N SER A 259 21.31 -3.99 4.87
CA SER A 259 22.14 -3.68 6.03
C SER A 259 21.31 -3.36 7.28
N ALA A 260 20.20 -2.62 7.12
CA ALA A 260 19.29 -2.27 8.21
C ALA A 260 18.58 -3.52 8.79
N SER A 261 18.03 -4.40 7.94
CA SER A 261 17.37 -5.63 8.40
C SER A 261 18.33 -6.57 9.15
N ARG A 262 19.61 -6.62 8.75
CA ARG A 262 20.63 -7.41 9.46
C ARG A 262 20.97 -6.86 10.84
N SER A 263 20.91 -5.53 11.01
CA SER A 263 21.17 -4.91 12.32
C SER A 263 20.03 -5.16 13.32
N ALA A 264 18.77 -5.17 12.86
CA ALA A 264 17.60 -5.39 13.70
C ALA A 264 17.48 -6.84 14.23
N GLY A 265 17.94 -7.83 13.46
CA GLY A 265 17.88 -9.25 13.87
C GLY A 265 18.90 -9.68 14.94
N SER A 266 19.90 -8.86 15.25
CA SER A 266 20.99 -9.21 16.18
C SER A 266 20.71 -8.92 17.66
N SER A 267 19.55 -8.32 18.00
CA SER A 267 19.28 -7.79 19.34
C SER A 267 18.38 -8.65 20.22
N SER A 268 18.00 -9.88 19.83
CA SER A 268 17.00 -10.68 20.54
C SER A 268 17.48 -12.05 21.05
N THR A 269 18.74 -12.16 21.47
CA THR A 269 19.27 -13.33 22.19
C THR A 269 20.03 -12.89 23.44
N THR A 270 19.31 -12.50 24.49
CA THR A 270 19.78 -12.43 25.89
C THR A 270 18.61 -12.65 26.82
#